data_AF-A0A0C2H8J3-F1
#
_entry.id   AF-A0A0C2H8J3-F1
#
_cell.length_a   1.000
_cell.length_b   1.000
_cell.length_c   1.000
_cell.angle_alpha   90.00
_cell.angle_beta   90.00
_cell.angle_gamma   90.00
#
_symmetry.space_group_name_H-M   'P 1'
#
loop_
_entity.id
_entity.type
_entity.pdbx_description
1 polymer ?
#
loop_
_entity_poly.entity_id
_entity_poly.type
_entity_poly.pdbx_seq_one_letter_code
_entity_poly.pdbx_strand_id
1 'polypeptide(L)'
;MLFVVRLSSIVPWPKRKRRDFIASTSSYEGKGEGARLTNLLREDPHDRPCFTESSVYLSVVVPAMNEQERLPKMLDECLEYLLERRRNDDDFTFEVLVVDDGSTDRTADIGVEYGRKHNGVVRVIKLEKNLGKGGAVRSGVLHSSGKLILFADADGATKFSDIERLEKGLLRMSGGPPVDEILHVERWAFDVELIYLCELWRIPVLEVSVTWHEVEGSKIVPVWSWLQMGRDLILIWFRYRVGIWTDEMGGKRSTKTKTEPMDTANCPTNEIRMEEERVLNTYDDNSDYALTEAGPFDVAMYCKGIEVEIVNDTDEGMSLDFDLINVEAPIANALRRVPTMAFEKIYLYQNTSVIQDEVLCHRLGLLPIKVDPRKFLMPTEKVIGINEHGVDCDEEPQPDPTRNLVFNINVTCTRNRNAPSTATEPHQLYHQSSVYSRSFKWIPCGDQAEQFASDPPRIVFDDILVAKLRPGQQIEANCHAVKGIGRDHAKFSPVATASYRLLPTIRLLSEVRGEAAVRLKESFSEGVIELKERDVSVESTGALKSAELVVEACKVMEEKCSSLRKQIAAVLNQGEA
;
A
#
# COMPACT_ATOMS: atom_id res chain seq x y z
N MET A 1 -2.02 -18.46 -7.26
CA MET A 1 -2.67 -17.12 -7.20
C MET A 1 -3.27 -16.85 -8.58
N LEU A 2 -4.59 -16.70 -8.71
CA LEU A 2 -5.25 -16.43 -10.01
C LEU A 2 -5.10 -14.94 -10.35
N PHE A 3 -4.49 -14.63 -11.49
CA PHE A 3 -4.42 -13.27 -12.04
C PHE A 3 -5.10 -13.22 -13.41
N VAL A 4 -6.08 -12.32 -13.59
CA VAL A 4 -6.72 -12.04 -14.89
C VAL A 4 -6.16 -10.73 -15.44
N VAL A 5 -5.57 -10.78 -16.63
CA VAL A 5 -5.03 -9.64 -17.38
C VAL A 5 -5.95 -9.37 -18.56
N ARG A 6 -6.48 -8.15 -18.68
CA ARG A 6 -7.19 -7.70 -19.89
C ARG A 6 -6.18 -7.11 -20.87
N LEU A 7 -6.32 -7.42 -22.17
CA LEU A 7 -5.40 -6.95 -23.22
C LEU A 7 -5.46 -5.43 -23.40
N SER A 8 -4.68 -4.77 -22.55
CA SER A 8 -4.00 -3.48 -22.67
C SER A 8 -3.06 -3.43 -21.45
N SER A 9 -1.86 -4.00 -21.40
CA SER A 9 -0.82 -4.24 -22.41
C SER A 9 0.19 -5.26 -21.82
N ILE A 10 1.11 -5.77 -22.64
CA ILE A 10 1.92 -7.00 -22.43
C ILE A 10 3.13 -6.80 -21.45
N VAL A 11 3.33 -7.81 -20.59
CA VAL A 11 4.38 -8.09 -19.58
C VAL A 11 5.84 -7.80 -20.01
N PRO A 12 6.74 -7.30 -19.13
CA PRO A 12 8.09 -6.86 -19.49
C PRO A 12 9.07 -7.99 -19.89
N TRP A 13 9.99 -7.60 -20.77
CA TRP A 13 10.90 -8.45 -21.55
C TRP A 13 12.37 -8.23 -21.15
N PRO A 14 13.23 -9.28 -21.06
CA PRO A 14 14.68 -9.11 -20.94
C PRO A 14 15.25 -8.48 -22.22
N LYS A 15 16.48 -7.91 -22.17
CA LYS A 15 17.21 -7.37 -23.35
C LYS A 15 17.32 -8.42 -24.46
N ARG A 16 16.32 -8.42 -25.32
CA ARG A 16 16.19 -9.26 -26.50
C ARG A 16 16.05 -8.35 -27.70
N LYS A 17 16.59 -8.80 -28.84
CA LYS A 17 16.51 -8.01 -30.07
C LYS A 17 15.07 -8.11 -30.55
N ARG A 18 14.56 -7.07 -31.21
CA ARG A 18 13.19 -6.99 -31.76
C ARG A 18 12.71 -8.29 -32.44
N ARG A 19 13.60 -8.99 -33.14
CA ARG A 19 13.39 -10.31 -33.77
C ARG A 19 12.87 -11.41 -32.83
N ASP A 20 13.24 -11.38 -31.55
CA ASP A 20 12.92 -12.43 -30.58
C ASP A 20 11.46 -12.34 -30.08
N PHE A 21 10.81 -11.18 -30.28
CA PHE A 21 9.39 -10.95 -29.98
C PHE A 21 8.47 -11.25 -31.16
N ILE A 22 9.04 -11.48 -32.35
CA ILE A 22 8.31 -11.72 -33.60
C ILE A 22 8.50 -13.17 -34.06
N ALA A 23 9.50 -13.87 -33.51
CA ALA A 23 9.76 -15.27 -33.80
C ALA A 23 8.53 -16.13 -33.45
N SER A 24 8.07 -16.92 -34.43
CA SER A 24 7.02 -17.91 -34.23
C SER A 24 7.56 -19.08 -33.43
N THR A 25 6.89 -19.46 -32.34
CA THR A 25 7.20 -20.68 -31.59
C THR A 25 6.29 -21.81 -32.08
N SER A 26 6.83 -23.03 -32.23
CA SER A 26 6.03 -24.22 -32.53
C SER A 26 5.44 -24.80 -31.26
N SER A 27 4.19 -25.24 -31.34
CA SER A 27 3.60 -26.08 -30.29
C SER A 27 4.33 -27.43 -30.23
N TYR A 28 4.46 -27.98 -29.03
CA TYR A 28 5.08 -29.28 -28.80
C TYR A 28 4.05 -30.40 -29.02
N GLU A 29 4.33 -31.33 -29.94
CA GLU A 29 3.47 -32.51 -30.22
C GLU A 29 4.18 -33.85 -29.91
N GLY A 30 5.20 -33.84 -29.05
CA GLY A 30 5.97 -35.02 -28.65
C GLY A 30 7.13 -35.35 -29.59
N LYS A 31 6.85 -35.70 -30.86
CA LYS A 31 7.83 -36.18 -31.87
C LYS A 31 7.62 -35.59 -33.29
N GLY A 32 7.37 -34.28 -33.39
CA GLY A 32 7.25 -33.56 -34.67
C GLY A 32 7.23 -32.04 -34.47
N GLU A 33 7.41 -31.27 -35.56
CA GLU A 33 7.12 -29.82 -35.54
C GLU A 33 5.61 -29.63 -35.45
N GLY A 34 5.11 -29.18 -34.29
CA GLY A 34 3.70 -28.91 -34.10
C GLY A 34 3.23 -27.62 -34.80
N ALA A 35 1.93 -27.34 -34.71
CA ALA A 35 1.34 -26.13 -35.28
C ALA A 35 2.09 -24.86 -34.82
N ARG A 36 2.41 -23.97 -35.76
CA ARG A 36 3.03 -22.66 -35.47
C ARG A 36 2.02 -21.78 -34.74
N LEU A 37 2.39 -21.33 -33.54
CA LEU A 37 1.60 -20.36 -32.80
C LEU A 37 1.89 -18.97 -33.35
N THR A 38 0.83 -18.21 -33.64
CA THR A 38 0.94 -16.80 -34.00
C THR A 38 1.30 -16.01 -32.75
N ASN A 39 2.36 -15.22 -32.83
CA ASN A 39 2.77 -14.34 -31.75
C ASN A 39 1.77 -13.17 -31.63
N LEU A 40 1.53 -12.70 -30.40
CA LEU A 40 0.65 -11.56 -30.12
C LEU A 40 1.09 -10.27 -30.84
N LEU A 41 2.39 -10.15 -31.15
CA LEU A 41 2.98 -9.02 -31.84
C LEU A 41 3.26 -9.36 -33.32
N ARG A 42 2.86 -8.45 -34.24
CA ARG A 42 3.18 -8.51 -35.67
C ARG A 42 3.99 -7.30 -36.13
N GLU A 43 4.70 -7.46 -37.25
CA GLU A 43 5.34 -6.34 -37.96
C GLU A 43 4.34 -5.65 -38.90
N ASP A 44 4.14 -4.34 -38.70
CA ASP A 44 3.50 -3.43 -39.66
C ASP A 44 4.49 -3.10 -40.80
N PRO A 45 4.05 -2.87 -42.06
CA PRO A 45 4.89 -2.29 -43.12
C PRO A 45 5.66 -1.01 -42.75
N HIS A 46 5.28 -0.30 -41.69
CA HIS A 46 6.00 0.87 -41.15
C HIS A 46 6.93 0.58 -39.97
N ASP A 47 7.25 -0.70 -39.74
CA ASP A 47 8.26 -1.13 -38.77
C ASP A 47 7.91 -0.77 -37.30
N ARG A 48 6.61 -0.76 -36.99
CA ARG A 48 6.03 -0.58 -35.65
C ARG A 48 5.42 -1.90 -35.17
N PRO A 49 5.57 -2.28 -33.88
CA PRO A 49 4.88 -3.44 -33.32
C PRO A 49 3.37 -3.15 -33.26
N CYS A 50 2.57 -4.01 -33.87
CA CYS A 50 1.11 -3.96 -33.78
C CYS A 50 0.57 -5.20 -33.07
N PHE A 51 -0.48 -5.02 -32.26
CA PHE A 51 -1.16 -6.11 -31.58
C PHE A 51 -2.03 -6.90 -32.56
N THR A 52 -2.07 -8.21 -32.39
CA THR A 52 -3.04 -9.06 -33.09
C THR A 52 -4.44 -8.92 -32.49
N GLU A 53 -5.46 -8.95 -33.33
CA GLU A 53 -6.84 -9.04 -32.86
C GLU A 53 -7.07 -10.37 -32.14
N SER A 54 -7.74 -10.32 -30.98
CA SER A 54 -8.06 -11.50 -30.17
C SER A 54 -9.00 -12.43 -30.91
N SER A 55 -8.67 -13.72 -30.99
CA SER A 55 -9.51 -14.75 -31.62
C SER A 55 -10.35 -15.54 -30.61
N VAL A 56 -9.96 -15.54 -29.33
CA VAL A 56 -10.71 -16.17 -28.24
C VAL A 56 -11.04 -15.16 -27.13
N TYR A 57 -12.03 -15.47 -26.30
CA TYR A 57 -12.41 -14.63 -25.17
C TYR A 57 -11.42 -14.77 -24.00
N LEU A 58 -11.03 -16.00 -23.64
CA LEU A 58 -10.15 -16.29 -22.50
C LEU A 58 -8.98 -17.21 -22.88
N SER A 59 -7.75 -16.83 -22.58
CA SER A 59 -6.58 -17.71 -22.65
C SER A 59 -6.07 -18.03 -21.26
N VAL A 60 -6.06 -19.30 -20.88
CA VAL A 60 -5.52 -19.75 -19.58
C VAL A 60 -4.07 -20.20 -19.76
N VAL A 61 -3.13 -19.50 -19.15
CA VAL A 61 -1.70 -19.80 -19.16
C VAL A 61 -1.32 -20.56 -17.90
N VAL A 62 -0.81 -21.78 -18.07
CA VAL A 62 -0.42 -22.70 -17.00
C VAL A 62 1.08 -23.01 -17.13
N PRO A 63 1.96 -22.41 -16.30
CA PRO A 63 3.36 -22.80 -16.25
C PRO A 63 3.49 -24.14 -15.54
N ALA A 64 4.29 -25.04 -16.09
CA ALA A 64 4.50 -26.35 -15.53
C ALA A 64 6.00 -26.69 -15.52
N MET A 65 6.49 -27.23 -14.40
CA MET A 65 7.84 -27.77 -14.29
C MET A 65 7.85 -28.99 -13.38
N ASN A 66 8.04 -30.18 -13.96
CA ASN A 66 8.01 -31.45 -13.26
C ASN A 66 6.72 -31.66 -12.44
N GLU A 67 5.58 -31.52 -13.11
CA GLU A 67 4.23 -31.54 -12.53
C GLU A 67 3.37 -32.71 -13.07
N GLN A 68 3.99 -33.80 -13.53
CA GLN A 68 3.27 -34.94 -14.15
C GLN A 68 2.11 -35.53 -13.30
N GLU A 69 2.19 -35.43 -11.96
CA GLU A 69 1.17 -35.96 -11.04
C GLU A 69 0.04 -34.98 -10.75
N ARG A 70 0.31 -33.66 -10.83
CA ARG A 70 -0.63 -32.59 -10.45
C ARG A 70 -1.36 -32.01 -11.65
N LEU A 71 -0.67 -31.87 -12.77
CA LEU A 71 -1.20 -31.28 -14.00
C LEU A 71 -2.52 -31.93 -14.46
N PRO A 72 -2.70 -33.27 -14.43
CA PRO A 72 -3.98 -33.89 -14.82
C PRO A 72 -5.17 -33.42 -13.99
N LYS A 73 -5.01 -33.34 -12.66
CA LYS A 73 -6.10 -32.96 -11.74
C LYS A 73 -6.56 -31.53 -11.98
N MET A 74 -5.60 -30.62 -12.16
CA MET A 74 -5.88 -29.21 -12.45
C MET A 74 -6.52 -29.05 -13.84
N LEU A 75 -6.04 -29.78 -14.86
CA LEU A 75 -6.64 -29.74 -16.20
C LEU A 75 -8.07 -30.28 -16.23
N ASP A 76 -8.37 -31.35 -15.49
CA ASP A 76 -9.73 -31.90 -15.39
C ASP A 76 -10.70 -30.87 -14.78
N GLU A 77 -10.33 -30.23 -13.65
CA GLU A 77 -11.15 -29.17 -13.01
C GLU A 77 -11.31 -27.95 -13.93
N CYS A 78 -10.22 -27.49 -14.54
CA CYS A 78 -10.22 -26.35 -15.46
C CYS A 78 -11.14 -26.59 -16.67
N LEU A 79 -11.00 -27.76 -17.31
CA LEU A 79 -11.78 -28.09 -18.50
C LEU A 79 -13.24 -28.33 -18.18
N GLU A 80 -13.56 -28.95 -17.03
CA GLU A 80 -14.95 -29.10 -16.57
C GLU A 80 -15.65 -27.75 -16.46
N TYR A 81 -15.04 -26.79 -15.75
CA TYR A 81 -15.59 -25.45 -15.56
C TYR A 81 -15.71 -24.66 -16.89
N LEU A 82 -14.66 -24.65 -17.71
CA LEU A 82 -14.65 -23.87 -18.95
C LEU A 82 -15.58 -24.45 -20.02
N LEU A 83 -15.73 -25.78 -20.09
CA LEU A 83 -16.69 -26.42 -21.00
C LEU A 83 -18.14 -26.20 -20.55
N GLU A 84 -18.41 -26.21 -19.25
CA GLU A 84 -19.73 -25.86 -18.71
C GLU A 84 -20.07 -24.40 -19.04
N ARG A 85 -19.12 -23.48 -18.84
CA ARG A 85 -19.31 -22.06 -19.18
C ARG A 85 -19.59 -21.84 -20.67
N ARG A 86 -18.85 -22.54 -21.54
CA ARG A 86 -19.08 -22.50 -23.00
C ARG A 86 -20.44 -23.07 -23.42
N ARG A 87 -21.04 -23.98 -22.65
CA ARG A 87 -22.42 -24.45 -22.91
C ARG A 87 -23.48 -23.43 -22.51
N ASN A 88 -23.17 -22.58 -21.54
CA ASN A 88 -24.10 -21.58 -21.01
C ASN A 88 -24.01 -20.25 -21.77
N ASP A 89 -22.88 -19.96 -22.42
CA ASP A 89 -22.61 -18.73 -23.18
C ASP A 89 -21.99 -19.07 -24.54
N ASP A 90 -22.76 -18.89 -25.61
CA ASP A 90 -22.36 -19.23 -26.99
C ASP A 90 -21.22 -18.33 -27.50
N ASP A 91 -21.07 -17.12 -26.96
CA ASP A 91 -20.00 -16.18 -27.35
C ASP A 91 -18.67 -16.48 -26.60
N PHE A 92 -18.72 -17.34 -25.57
CA PHE A 92 -17.55 -17.67 -24.75
C PHE A 92 -16.64 -18.69 -25.43
N THR A 93 -15.48 -18.21 -25.89
CA THR A 93 -14.41 -19.03 -26.48
C THR A 93 -13.17 -19.01 -25.60
N PHE A 94 -12.50 -20.15 -25.45
CA PHE A 94 -11.32 -20.24 -24.61
C PHE A 94 -10.24 -21.15 -25.19
N GLU A 95 -9.01 -20.94 -24.74
CA GLU A 95 -7.89 -21.84 -24.95
C GLU A 95 -7.09 -22.04 -23.66
N VAL A 96 -6.39 -23.17 -23.55
CA VAL A 96 -5.49 -23.46 -22.44
C VAL A 96 -4.08 -23.68 -22.98
N LEU A 97 -3.12 -22.88 -22.51
CA LEU A 97 -1.71 -22.94 -22.87
C LEU A 97 -0.89 -23.48 -21.70
N VAL A 98 -0.46 -24.74 -21.82
CA VAL A 98 0.47 -25.36 -20.87
C VAL A 98 1.90 -25.03 -21.31
N VAL A 99 2.63 -24.28 -20.50
CA VAL A 99 4.02 -23.90 -20.79
C VAL A 99 4.96 -24.74 -19.94
N ASP A 100 5.59 -25.73 -20.56
CA ASP A 100 6.60 -26.59 -19.94
C ASP A 100 7.95 -25.87 -19.88
N ASP A 101 8.41 -25.55 -18.66
CA ASP A 101 9.68 -24.84 -18.38
C ASP A 101 10.90 -25.79 -18.36
N GLY A 102 10.97 -26.65 -19.38
CA GLY A 102 12.05 -27.63 -19.54
C GLY A 102 11.97 -28.79 -18.54
N SER A 103 10.79 -29.38 -18.34
CA SER A 103 10.62 -30.55 -17.47
C SER A 103 11.44 -31.75 -17.94
N THR A 104 11.95 -32.49 -16.95
CA THR A 104 12.66 -33.76 -17.12
C THR A 104 11.73 -34.98 -17.06
N ASP A 105 10.46 -34.77 -16.68
CA ASP A 105 9.43 -35.80 -16.55
C ASP A 105 8.44 -35.79 -17.74
N ARG A 106 7.31 -36.50 -17.60
CA ARG A 106 6.28 -36.62 -18.67
C ARG A 106 5.29 -35.45 -18.72
N THR A 107 5.55 -34.31 -18.07
CA THR A 107 4.62 -33.16 -18.00
C THR A 107 4.18 -32.68 -19.38
N ALA A 108 5.11 -32.48 -20.32
CA ALA A 108 4.78 -32.02 -21.67
C ALA A 108 3.93 -33.04 -22.46
N ASP A 109 4.25 -34.34 -22.33
CA ASP A 109 3.53 -35.40 -23.03
C ASP A 109 2.07 -35.49 -22.55
N ILE A 110 1.85 -35.34 -21.25
CA ILE A 110 0.51 -35.30 -20.64
C ILE A 110 -0.30 -34.13 -21.22
N GLY A 111 0.27 -32.93 -21.31
CA GLY A 111 -0.41 -31.79 -21.93
C GLY A 111 -0.85 -32.06 -23.38
N VAL A 112 -0.02 -32.78 -24.16
CA VAL A 112 -0.34 -33.18 -25.54
C VAL A 112 -1.45 -34.22 -25.59
N GLU A 113 -1.45 -35.19 -24.66
CA GLU A 113 -2.53 -36.18 -24.53
C GLU A 113 -3.88 -35.50 -24.26
N TYR A 114 -3.91 -34.49 -23.38
CA TYR A 114 -5.10 -33.67 -23.14
C TYR A 114 -5.51 -32.84 -24.36
N GLY A 115 -4.55 -32.26 -25.09
CA GLY A 115 -4.81 -31.57 -26.35
C GLY A 115 -5.49 -32.46 -27.38
N ARG A 116 -5.04 -33.71 -27.52
CA ARG A 116 -5.68 -34.71 -28.42
C ARG A 116 -7.07 -35.11 -27.94
N LYS A 117 -7.26 -35.27 -26.64
CA LYS A 117 -8.55 -35.66 -26.03
C LYS A 117 -9.63 -34.58 -26.18
N HIS A 118 -9.26 -33.30 -26.15
CA HIS A 118 -10.18 -32.16 -26.15
C HIS A 118 -10.09 -31.32 -27.44
N ASN A 119 -9.95 -31.95 -28.61
CA ASN A 119 -10.00 -31.31 -29.93
C ASN A 119 -9.07 -30.09 -30.12
N GLY A 120 -7.89 -30.10 -29.47
CA GLY A 120 -6.87 -29.06 -29.63
C GLY A 120 -7.10 -27.77 -28.84
N VAL A 121 -8.04 -27.78 -27.87
CA VAL A 121 -8.28 -26.65 -26.95
C VAL A 121 -7.11 -26.44 -25.99
N VAL A 122 -6.40 -27.52 -25.64
CA VAL A 122 -5.17 -27.48 -24.84
C VAL A 122 -3.97 -27.55 -25.78
N ARG A 123 -3.05 -26.59 -25.67
CA ARG A 123 -1.79 -26.55 -26.43
C ARG A 123 -0.61 -26.50 -25.47
N VAL A 124 0.51 -27.10 -25.90
CA VAL A 124 1.74 -27.18 -25.11
C VAL A 124 2.85 -26.39 -25.76
N ILE A 125 3.53 -25.55 -24.98
CA ILE A 125 4.77 -24.86 -25.36
C ILE A 125 5.89 -25.44 -24.50
N LYS A 126 6.89 -26.06 -25.12
CA LYS A 126 8.04 -26.62 -24.39
C LYS A 126 9.26 -25.74 -24.57
N LEU A 127 9.81 -25.24 -23.47
CA LEU A 127 11.03 -24.44 -23.45
C LEU A 127 12.26 -25.35 -23.44
N GLU A 128 13.30 -24.96 -24.20
CA GLU A 128 14.54 -25.74 -24.31
C GLU A 128 15.35 -25.77 -23.00
N LYS A 129 15.23 -24.74 -22.18
CA LYS A 129 15.93 -24.58 -20.90
C LYS A 129 14.95 -24.01 -19.89
N ASN A 130 15.14 -24.39 -18.64
CA ASN A 130 14.44 -23.81 -17.52
C ASN A 130 14.78 -22.31 -17.38
N LEU A 131 13.77 -21.47 -17.52
CA LEU A 131 13.84 -20.01 -17.38
C LEU A 131 13.16 -19.53 -16.08
N GLY A 132 12.60 -20.46 -15.29
CA GLY A 132 11.78 -20.20 -14.13
C GLY A 132 10.34 -19.89 -14.50
N LYS A 133 9.46 -19.93 -13.48
CA LYS A 133 8.02 -19.66 -13.60
C LYS A 133 7.70 -18.39 -14.40
N GLY A 134 8.37 -17.28 -14.12
CA GLY A 134 8.17 -16.03 -14.86
C GLY A 134 8.50 -16.13 -16.35
N GLY A 135 9.54 -16.88 -16.72
CA GLY A 135 9.87 -17.16 -18.11
C GLY A 135 8.81 -18.00 -18.83
N ALA A 136 8.22 -18.96 -18.13
CA ALA A 136 7.12 -19.77 -18.63
C ALA A 136 5.83 -18.95 -18.81
N VAL A 137 5.42 -18.17 -17.80
CA VAL A 137 4.26 -17.26 -17.89
C VAL A 137 4.41 -16.31 -19.06
N ARG A 138 5.56 -15.66 -19.17
CA ARG A 138 5.89 -14.73 -20.26
C ARG A 138 5.74 -15.37 -21.64
N SER A 139 6.24 -16.60 -21.78
CA SER A 139 6.14 -17.35 -23.05
C SER A 139 4.70 -17.72 -23.36
N GLY A 140 3.90 -18.06 -22.34
CA GLY A 140 2.46 -18.32 -22.50
C GLY A 140 1.66 -17.09 -22.87
N VAL A 141 1.95 -15.93 -22.26
CA VAL A 141 1.29 -14.66 -22.56
C VAL A 141 1.51 -14.28 -24.02
N LEU A 142 2.74 -14.31 -24.55
CA LEU A 142 3.01 -13.94 -25.95
C LEU A 142 2.27 -14.77 -26.99
N HIS A 143 2.01 -16.02 -26.68
CA HIS A 143 1.39 -16.96 -27.61
C HIS A 143 -0.09 -17.18 -27.31
N SER A 144 -0.65 -16.38 -26.39
CA SER A 144 -2.08 -16.33 -26.12
C SER A 144 -2.81 -15.56 -27.21
N SER A 145 -4.06 -15.93 -27.46
CA SER A 145 -4.93 -15.32 -28.47
C SER A 145 -6.19 -14.70 -27.86
N GLY A 146 -6.25 -14.62 -26.53
CA GLY A 146 -7.45 -14.31 -25.75
C GLY A 146 -7.58 -12.85 -25.38
N LYS A 147 -8.81 -12.31 -25.45
CA LYS A 147 -9.15 -10.95 -24.99
C LYS A 147 -8.80 -10.73 -23.51
N LEU A 148 -9.01 -11.77 -22.70
CA LEU A 148 -8.57 -11.89 -21.32
C LEU A 148 -7.53 -13.02 -21.24
N ILE A 149 -6.47 -12.81 -20.46
CA ILE A 149 -5.44 -13.81 -20.20
C ILE A 149 -5.46 -14.12 -18.72
N LEU A 150 -5.75 -15.37 -18.37
CA LEU A 150 -5.74 -15.85 -17.01
C LEU A 150 -4.48 -16.64 -16.74
N PHE A 151 -3.79 -16.30 -15.67
CA PHE A 151 -2.69 -17.08 -15.13
C PHE A 151 -3.19 -18.04 -14.05
N ALA A 152 -2.89 -19.33 -14.18
CA ALA A 152 -3.26 -20.36 -13.20
C ALA A 152 -2.09 -21.31 -12.89
N ASP A 153 -1.88 -21.62 -11.61
CA ASP A 153 -0.84 -22.55 -11.17
C ASP A 153 -1.20 -24.01 -11.48
N ALA A 154 -0.22 -24.81 -11.89
CA ALA A 154 -0.43 -26.23 -12.24
C ALA A 154 -0.77 -27.13 -11.03
N ASP A 155 -0.65 -26.62 -9.80
CA ASP A 155 -0.92 -27.32 -8.55
C ASP A 155 -2.40 -27.29 -8.13
N GLY A 156 -3.23 -26.48 -8.77
CA GLY A 156 -4.65 -26.34 -8.44
C GLY A 156 -4.91 -25.65 -7.10
N ALA A 157 -3.98 -24.82 -6.59
CA ALA A 157 -4.13 -24.12 -5.30
C ALA A 157 -5.30 -23.11 -5.26
N THR A 158 -5.94 -22.84 -6.40
CA THR A 158 -7.04 -21.89 -6.56
C THR A 158 -8.13 -22.47 -7.47
N LYS A 159 -9.39 -22.31 -7.07
CA LYS A 159 -10.55 -22.86 -7.81
C LYS A 159 -10.92 -22.02 -9.03
N PHE A 160 -11.28 -22.68 -10.12
CA PHE A 160 -11.69 -22.01 -11.36
C PHE A 160 -13.04 -21.28 -11.24
N SER A 161 -13.86 -21.60 -10.24
CA SER A 161 -15.11 -20.89 -9.92
C SER A 161 -14.90 -19.41 -9.55
N ASP A 162 -13.70 -19.03 -9.08
CA ASP A 162 -13.40 -17.66 -8.67
C ASP A 162 -13.14 -16.71 -9.87
N ILE A 163 -13.06 -17.23 -11.10
CA ILE A 163 -12.85 -16.42 -12.33
C ILE A 163 -13.95 -15.37 -12.51
N GLU A 164 -15.21 -15.71 -12.22
CA GLU A 164 -16.33 -14.75 -12.33
C GLU A 164 -16.18 -13.54 -11.40
N ARG A 165 -15.57 -13.74 -10.23
CA ARG A 165 -15.34 -12.65 -9.28
C ARG A 165 -14.25 -11.71 -9.80
N LEU A 166 -13.19 -12.27 -10.37
CA LEU A 166 -12.09 -11.52 -10.98
C LEU A 166 -12.57 -10.71 -12.20
N GLU A 167 -13.38 -11.33 -13.06
CA GLU A 167 -13.96 -10.68 -14.24
C GLU A 167 -14.89 -9.51 -13.87
N LYS A 168 -15.76 -9.69 -12.86
CA LYS A 168 -16.60 -8.61 -12.32
C LYS A 168 -15.77 -7.48 -11.72
N GLY A 169 -14.67 -7.80 -11.04
CA GLY A 169 -13.72 -6.81 -10.51
C GLY A 169 -13.06 -6.00 -11.62
N LEU A 170 -12.61 -6.67 -12.68
CA LEU A 170 -11.91 -6.05 -13.79
C LEU A 170 -12.82 -5.15 -14.65
N LEU A 171 -14.08 -5.56 -14.85
CA LEU A 171 -15.09 -4.73 -15.50
C LEU A 171 -15.40 -3.44 -14.72
N ARG A 172 -15.34 -3.47 -13.38
CA ARG A 172 -15.51 -2.29 -12.51
C ARG A 172 -14.36 -1.30 -12.60
N MET A 173 -13.15 -1.75 -12.91
CA MET A 173 -11.92 -0.92 -12.94
C MET A 173 -11.65 -0.22 -14.29
N SER A 174 -12.46 -0.49 -15.31
CA SER A 174 -12.16 -0.08 -16.69
C SER A 174 -12.45 1.40 -16.98
N GLY A 175 -11.64 2.30 -16.40
CA GLY A 175 -11.68 3.76 -16.62
C GLY A 175 -10.37 4.54 -16.39
N GLY A 176 -9.22 3.88 -16.13
CA GLY A 176 -7.94 4.56 -15.86
C GLY A 176 -6.84 4.33 -16.93
N PRO A 177 -5.88 5.25 -17.10
CA PRO A 177 -4.79 5.11 -18.06
C PRO A 177 -3.69 4.11 -17.61
N PRO A 178 -2.97 3.47 -18.56
CA PRO A 178 -2.02 2.39 -18.31
C PRO A 178 -0.65 2.89 -17.84
N VAL A 179 0.09 2.03 -17.15
CA VAL A 179 1.32 2.41 -16.46
C VAL A 179 2.33 1.26 -16.47
N ASP A 180 3.26 1.24 -17.43
CA ASP A 180 4.13 0.05 -17.61
C ASP A 180 5.54 0.31 -18.21
N GLU A 181 6.14 1.49 -18.09
CA GLU A 181 7.47 1.72 -18.69
C GLU A 181 8.69 1.50 -17.77
N ILE A 182 8.55 1.17 -16.47
CA ILE A 182 9.69 1.29 -15.51
C ILE A 182 9.82 0.12 -14.52
N LEU A 183 9.49 -1.13 -14.88
CA LEU A 183 9.73 -2.31 -14.02
C LEU A 183 11.08 -2.97 -14.32
N HIS A 184 11.91 -3.18 -13.30
CA HIS A 184 13.28 -3.65 -13.47
C HIS A 184 13.56 -5.05 -12.88
N VAL A 185 12.60 -5.71 -12.24
CA VAL A 185 12.76 -7.01 -11.56
C VAL A 185 12.11 -8.16 -12.33
N GLU A 186 12.91 -9.17 -12.69
CA GLU A 186 12.52 -10.24 -13.61
C GLU A 186 12.09 -11.58 -12.92
N ARG A 187 11.86 -11.61 -11.59
CA ARG A 187 11.68 -12.85 -10.79
C ARG A 187 10.54 -12.76 -9.76
N TRP A 188 10.52 -13.67 -8.76
CA TRP A 188 9.47 -13.93 -7.74
C TRP A 188 9.04 -12.72 -6.86
N ALA A 189 9.56 -11.51 -7.13
CA ALA A 189 9.26 -10.27 -6.41
C ALA A 189 8.72 -9.15 -7.33
N PHE A 190 8.34 -9.45 -8.58
CA PHE A 190 7.79 -8.46 -9.51
C PHE A 190 6.49 -7.82 -8.96
N ASP A 191 5.69 -8.59 -8.21
CA ASP A 191 4.47 -8.15 -7.54
C ASP A 191 4.72 -6.95 -6.60
N VAL A 192 5.88 -6.93 -5.94
CA VAL A 192 6.25 -5.91 -4.95
C VAL A 192 6.70 -4.61 -5.62
N GLU A 193 7.47 -4.71 -6.70
CA GLU A 193 7.87 -3.54 -7.50
C GLU A 193 6.65 -2.95 -8.22
N LEU A 194 5.73 -3.79 -8.70
CA LEU A 194 4.48 -3.37 -9.30
C LEU A 194 3.60 -2.62 -8.30
N ILE A 195 3.38 -3.17 -7.10
CA ILE A 195 2.61 -2.49 -6.06
C ILE A 195 3.29 -1.17 -5.68
N TYR A 196 4.62 -1.17 -5.53
CA TYR A 196 5.39 0.04 -5.24
C TYR A 196 5.24 1.11 -6.31
N LEU A 197 5.26 0.72 -7.59
CA LEU A 197 5.04 1.61 -8.72
C LEU A 197 3.57 2.05 -8.85
N CYS A 198 2.60 1.18 -8.59
CA CYS A 198 1.18 1.54 -8.52
C CYS A 198 0.92 2.56 -7.42
N GLU A 199 1.59 2.43 -6.28
CA GLU A 199 1.53 3.35 -5.15
C GLU A 199 2.23 4.69 -5.48
N LEU A 200 3.38 4.62 -6.17
CA LEU A 200 4.13 5.80 -6.65
C LEU A 200 3.36 6.59 -7.72
N TRP A 201 2.64 5.89 -8.60
CA TRP A 201 1.90 6.46 -9.74
C TRP A 201 0.39 6.63 -9.50
N ARG A 202 -0.09 6.37 -8.27
CA ARG A 202 -1.50 6.51 -7.85
C ARG A 202 -2.50 5.74 -8.71
N ILE A 203 -2.14 4.54 -9.16
CA ILE A 203 -3.06 3.66 -9.89
C ILE A 203 -4.03 3.01 -8.89
N PRO A 204 -5.35 2.98 -9.15
CA PRO A 204 -6.29 2.31 -8.27
C PRO A 204 -6.02 0.80 -8.23
N VAL A 205 -5.66 0.29 -7.06
CA VAL A 205 -5.47 -1.14 -6.78
C VAL A 205 -6.70 -1.66 -6.05
N LEU A 206 -7.33 -2.72 -6.56
CA LEU A 206 -8.48 -3.38 -5.94
C LEU A 206 -8.07 -4.78 -5.45
N GLU A 207 -8.19 -5.02 -4.14
CA GLU A 207 -7.98 -6.34 -3.56
C GLU A 207 -9.21 -7.23 -3.78
N VAL A 208 -9.03 -8.37 -4.45
CA VAL A 208 -10.08 -9.38 -4.63
C VAL A 208 -9.68 -10.63 -3.88
N SER A 209 -10.47 -11.01 -2.88
CA SER A 209 -10.23 -12.21 -2.08
C SER A 209 -10.51 -13.48 -2.90
N VAL A 210 -9.54 -14.38 -2.91
CA VAL A 210 -9.62 -15.70 -3.56
C VAL A 210 -9.45 -16.77 -2.49
N THR A 211 -10.19 -17.88 -2.61
CA THR A 211 -10.13 -18.96 -1.60
C THR A 211 -8.87 -19.80 -1.82
N TRP A 212 -7.89 -19.69 -0.93
CA TRP A 212 -6.63 -20.45 -0.99
C TRP A 212 -6.70 -21.73 -0.14
N HIS A 213 -6.07 -22.80 -0.60
CA HIS A 213 -5.96 -24.06 0.15
C HIS A 213 -4.53 -24.59 0.02
N GLU A 214 -4.00 -25.08 1.14
CA GLU A 214 -2.64 -25.62 1.20
C GLU A 214 -2.60 -27.00 0.53
N VAL A 215 -1.77 -27.13 -0.50
CA VAL A 215 -1.54 -28.38 -1.22
C VAL A 215 -0.18 -28.93 -0.82
N GLU A 216 -0.15 -30.13 -0.23
CA GLU A 216 1.09 -30.76 0.23
C GLU A 216 2.08 -31.02 -0.94
N GLY A 217 3.32 -30.53 -0.74
CA GLY A 217 4.45 -30.69 -1.66
C GLY A 217 4.71 -29.52 -2.62
N SER A 218 4.25 -28.31 -2.31
CA SER A 218 4.67 -27.10 -3.03
C SER A 218 6.20 -26.92 -2.93
N LYS A 219 6.89 -26.89 -4.06
CA LYS A 219 8.36 -26.74 -4.14
C LYS A 219 8.78 -25.28 -3.94
N ILE A 220 8.53 -24.73 -2.76
CA ILE A 220 9.27 -23.55 -2.31
C ILE A 220 10.47 -24.07 -1.55
N VAL A 221 11.67 -23.91 -2.10
CA VAL A 221 12.91 -24.23 -1.39
C VAL A 221 13.07 -23.16 -0.31
N PRO A 222 12.81 -23.45 0.99
CA PRO A 222 12.40 -22.41 1.95
C PRO A 222 13.47 -21.35 2.18
N VAL A 223 14.74 -21.74 2.08
CA VAL A 223 15.87 -20.88 2.44
C VAL A 223 16.42 -20.12 1.23
N TRP A 224 16.56 -20.80 0.09
CA TRP A 224 17.16 -20.20 -1.11
C TRP A 224 16.22 -19.20 -1.80
N SER A 225 14.92 -19.49 -1.86
CA SER A 225 13.93 -18.59 -2.45
C SER A 225 13.73 -17.32 -1.62
N TRP A 226 13.79 -17.44 -0.28
CA TRP A 226 13.65 -16.30 0.64
C TRP A 226 14.87 -15.38 0.63
N LEU A 227 16.09 -15.95 0.62
CA LEU A 227 17.33 -15.18 0.47
C LEU A 227 17.43 -14.48 -0.89
N GLN A 228 16.97 -15.14 -1.96
CA GLN A 228 16.92 -14.52 -3.29
C GLN A 228 15.90 -13.37 -3.34
N MET A 229 14.72 -13.54 -2.77
CA MET A 229 13.71 -12.49 -2.66
C MET A 229 14.22 -11.30 -1.83
N GLY A 230 14.88 -11.56 -0.70
CA GLY A 230 15.49 -10.51 0.12
C GLY A 230 16.59 -9.74 -0.62
N ARG A 231 17.42 -10.45 -1.40
CA ARG A 231 18.43 -9.81 -2.26
C ARG A 231 17.79 -8.94 -3.34
N ASP A 232 16.73 -9.42 -3.97
CA ASP A 232 16.03 -8.71 -5.03
C ASP A 232 15.30 -7.47 -4.47
N LEU A 233 14.69 -7.54 -3.28
CA LEU A 233 14.13 -6.37 -2.56
C LEU A 233 15.19 -5.31 -2.24
N ILE A 234 16.36 -5.75 -1.76
CA ILE A 234 17.49 -4.85 -1.47
C ILE A 234 18.03 -4.22 -2.75
N LEU A 235 18.05 -4.96 -3.87
CA LEU A 235 18.46 -4.45 -5.19
C LEU A 235 17.46 -3.43 -5.76
N ILE A 236 16.15 -3.65 -5.59
CA ILE A 236 15.10 -2.68 -5.96
C ILE A 236 15.31 -1.39 -5.18
N TRP A 237 15.38 -1.51 -3.86
CA TRP A 237 15.58 -0.38 -2.97
C TRP A 237 16.88 0.37 -3.27
N PHE A 238 17.98 -0.36 -3.50
CA PHE A 238 19.29 0.23 -3.78
C PHE A 238 19.37 0.90 -5.16
N ARG A 239 18.78 0.31 -6.21
CA ARG A 239 18.92 0.84 -7.58
C ARG A 239 18.04 2.04 -7.88
N TYR A 240 16.82 2.11 -7.32
CA TYR A 240 16.02 3.34 -7.32
C TYR A 240 16.65 4.43 -6.44
N ARG A 241 17.23 4.07 -5.29
CA ARG A 241 17.81 5.04 -4.35
C ARG A 241 19.15 5.64 -4.80
N VAL A 242 19.91 4.93 -5.63
CA VAL A 242 21.20 5.39 -6.18
C VAL A 242 21.03 6.03 -7.56
N GLY A 243 19.80 6.10 -8.11
CA GLY A 243 19.53 6.74 -9.40
C GLY A 243 20.12 6.01 -10.61
N ILE A 244 20.51 4.73 -10.45
CA ILE A 244 20.97 3.85 -11.54
C ILE A 244 19.80 3.54 -12.49
N TRP A 245 18.59 3.54 -11.96
CA TRP A 245 17.34 3.51 -12.70
C TRP A 245 16.81 4.94 -12.81
N THR A 246 16.72 5.46 -14.04
CA THR A 246 16.29 6.82 -14.38
C THR A 246 14.82 6.87 -14.82
N ASP A 247 14.11 7.92 -14.41
CA ASP A 247 12.66 8.16 -14.57
C ASP A 247 12.27 8.83 -15.92
N GLU A 248 13.06 8.67 -16.98
CA GLU A 248 12.80 9.39 -18.24
C GLU A 248 11.93 8.61 -19.23
N MET A 249 10.66 9.03 -19.40
CA MET A 249 9.88 8.81 -20.63
C MET A 249 10.48 9.63 -21.79
N GLY A 250 11.39 9.02 -22.55
CA GLY A 250 12.02 9.64 -23.73
C GLY A 250 11.37 9.25 -25.06
N GLY A 251 10.42 10.06 -25.57
CA GLY A 251 9.90 9.91 -26.95
C GLY A 251 9.12 11.14 -27.46
N LYS A 252 9.77 11.98 -28.27
CA LYS A 252 9.32 13.33 -28.71
C LYS A 252 8.03 13.38 -29.56
N ARG A 253 7.20 14.37 -29.22
CA ARG A 253 6.34 15.27 -30.04
C ARG A 253 5.42 14.65 -31.11
N SER A 254 4.11 14.81 -30.89
CA SER A 254 3.19 15.30 -31.93
C SER A 254 2.41 16.49 -31.40
N THR A 255 2.17 17.45 -32.29
CA THR A 255 1.87 18.85 -32.03
C THR A 255 0.37 19.18 -32.04
N LYS A 256 0.06 20.26 -31.30
CA LYS A 256 -1.12 21.14 -31.36
C LYS A 256 -2.41 20.66 -30.66
N THR A 257 -2.51 21.07 -29.41
CA THR A 257 -3.65 21.89 -28.98
C THR A 257 -3.09 23.14 -28.32
N LYS A 258 -3.48 24.32 -28.82
CA LYS A 258 -3.01 25.62 -28.31
C LYS A 258 -3.43 25.78 -26.85
N THR A 259 -2.44 25.81 -25.95
CA THR A 259 -2.58 26.44 -24.64
C THR A 259 -1.87 27.78 -24.72
N GLU A 260 -2.57 28.85 -24.33
CA GLU A 260 -2.02 30.20 -24.23
C GLU A 260 -0.85 30.21 -23.21
N PRO A 261 0.18 31.05 -23.41
CA PRO A 261 1.28 31.14 -22.46
C PRO A 261 0.76 31.73 -21.16
N MET A 262 0.77 30.93 -20.09
CA MET A 262 0.57 31.42 -18.73
C MET A 262 1.90 31.95 -18.22
N ASP A 263 1.88 33.19 -17.74
CA ASP A 263 3.03 33.97 -17.27
C ASP A 263 3.87 33.22 -16.22
N THR A 264 5.09 32.81 -16.58
CA THR A 264 6.09 32.21 -15.66
C THR A 264 6.84 33.26 -14.83
N ALA A 265 6.30 34.46 -14.66
CA ALA A 265 7.00 35.56 -14.00
C ALA A 265 6.67 35.73 -12.50
N ASN A 266 5.80 34.91 -11.90
CA ASN A 266 5.32 35.18 -10.53
C ASN A 266 4.80 33.95 -9.75
N CYS A 267 5.40 32.76 -9.91
CA CYS A 267 5.07 31.62 -9.03
C CYS A 267 5.95 31.66 -7.77
N PRO A 268 5.38 31.75 -6.55
CA PRO A 268 6.15 31.58 -5.32
C PRO A 268 6.64 30.13 -5.21
N THR A 269 7.95 29.95 -5.06
CA THR A 269 8.67 28.67 -5.00
C THR A 269 8.31 27.78 -3.80
N ASN A 270 7.57 28.30 -2.81
CA ASN A 270 7.28 27.61 -1.56
C ASN A 270 5.83 27.10 -1.42
N GLU A 271 5.05 27.07 -2.51
CA GLU A 271 3.65 26.64 -2.48
C GLU A 271 3.41 25.38 -3.31
N ILE A 272 2.92 24.32 -2.64
CA ILE A 272 2.39 23.14 -3.30
C ILE A 272 0.97 23.45 -3.80
N ARG A 273 0.77 23.41 -5.12
CA ARG A 273 -0.51 23.77 -5.74
C ARG A 273 -1.33 22.52 -6.02
N MET A 274 -2.54 22.45 -5.46
CA MET A 274 -3.50 21.40 -5.77
C MET A 274 -4.39 21.82 -6.94
N GLU A 275 -4.36 21.05 -8.03
CA GLU A 275 -5.30 21.12 -9.16
C GLU A 275 -6.33 19.98 -9.05
N GLU A 276 -7.39 20.01 -9.86
CA GLU A 276 -8.47 19.02 -9.84
C GLU A 276 -7.96 17.57 -10.07
N GLU A 277 -7.04 17.41 -11.01
CA GLU A 277 -6.54 16.09 -11.44
C GLU A 277 -5.14 15.76 -10.90
N ARG A 278 -4.43 16.72 -10.31
CA ARG A 278 -3.01 16.55 -9.92
C ARG A 278 -2.54 17.57 -8.89
N VAL A 279 -1.37 17.30 -8.32
CA VAL A 279 -0.65 18.22 -7.42
C VAL A 279 0.64 18.67 -8.11
N LEU A 280 0.90 19.97 -8.12
CA LEU A 280 2.09 20.60 -8.71
C LEU A 280 3.05 21.07 -7.61
N ASN A 281 4.32 21.23 -7.95
CA ASN A 281 5.40 21.71 -7.07
C ASN A 281 5.63 20.84 -5.82
N THR A 282 5.66 19.52 -5.99
CA THR A 282 5.90 18.57 -4.88
C THR A 282 7.37 18.39 -4.53
N TYR A 283 8.29 18.95 -5.33
CA TYR A 283 9.73 18.86 -5.14
C TYR A 283 10.25 20.13 -4.46
N ASP A 284 11.38 20.01 -3.76
CA ASP A 284 12.04 21.15 -3.11
C ASP A 284 13.05 21.77 -4.08
N ASP A 285 12.79 23.01 -4.51
CA ASP A 285 13.64 23.74 -5.45
C ASP A 285 15.07 23.95 -4.92
N ASN A 286 15.27 23.98 -3.59
CA ASN A 286 16.59 24.24 -3.01
C ASN A 286 17.50 22.99 -2.94
N SER A 287 16.93 21.78 -2.84
CA SER A 287 17.72 20.55 -2.68
C SER A 287 17.86 19.73 -3.96
N ASP A 288 16.82 19.73 -4.81
CA ASP A 288 16.70 18.72 -5.88
C ASP A 288 17.12 19.26 -7.26
N TYR A 289 16.99 20.57 -7.47
CA TYR A 289 17.41 21.24 -8.69
C TYR A 289 18.09 22.56 -8.35
N ALA A 290 19.39 22.53 -8.11
CA ALA A 290 20.22 23.73 -7.98
C ALA A 290 20.25 24.53 -9.31
N LEU A 291 19.14 25.15 -9.66
CA LEU A 291 19.04 26.19 -10.67
C LEU A 291 19.53 27.47 -10.01
N THR A 292 20.85 27.68 -10.13
CA THR A 292 21.49 29.01 -10.19
C THR A 292 20.83 30.10 -9.35
N GLU A 293 21.21 30.19 -8.06
CA GLU A 293 21.38 31.43 -7.25
C GLU A 293 21.42 31.19 -5.73
N ALA A 294 21.21 29.97 -5.24
CA ALA A 294 21.41 29.68 -3.81
C ALA A 294 22.90 29.67 -3.43
N GLY A 295 23.31 30.57 -2.54
CA GLY A 295 24.65 30.59 -1.94
C GLY A 295 24.97 29.32 -1.14
N PRO A 296 26.18 29.21 -0.55
CA PRO A 296 26.51 28.08 0.31
C PRO A 296 25.54 27.99 1.50
N PHE A 297 25.07 26.78 1.80
CA PHE A 297 24.15 26.53 2.91
C PHE A 297 24.78 26.97 4.25
N ASP A 298 24.18 27.97 4.89
CA ASP A 298 24.58 28.47 6.21
C ASP A 298 23.63 27.94 7.28
N VAL A 299 24.15 27.04 8.13
CA VAL A 299 23.41 26.42 9.24
C VAL A 299 22.90 27.48 10.22
N ALA A 300 23.66 28.53 10.49
CA ALA A 300 23.26 29.55 11.46
C ALA A 300 22.12 30.42 10.93
N MET A 301 22.09 30.67 9.63
CA MET A 301 20.98 31.34 8.97
C MET A 301 19.75 30.45 8.89
N TYR A 302 19.94 29.16 8.58
CA TYR A 302 18.87 28.16 8.55
C TYR A 302 18.20 28.01 9.91
N CYS A 303 18.98 27.77 10.99
CA CYS A 303 18.45 27.62 12.34
C CYS A 303 17.74 28.87 12.87
N LYS A 304 18.10 30.08 12.41
CA LYS A 304 17.39 31.32 12.75
C LYS A 304 16.02 31.41 12.09
N GLY A 305 15.82 30.73 10.96
CA GLY A 305 14.54 30.72 10.25
C GLY A 305 13.55 29.68 10.79
N ILE A 306 14.00 28.71 11.58
CA ILE A 306 13.13 27.67 12.15
C ILE A 306 12.30 28.28 13.28
N GLU A 307 10.99 28.22 13.14
CA GLU A 307 10.03 28.60 14.18
C GLU A 307 9.18 27.39 14.55
N VAL A 308 8.92 27.24 15.85
CA VAL A 308 8.10 26.16 16.40
C VAL A 308 6.99 26.78 17.23
N GLU A 309 5.75 26.51 16.86
CA GLU A 309 4.56 27.00 17.55
C GLU A 309 3.78 25.81 18.13
N ILE A 310 3.51 25.81 19.43
CA ILE A 310 2.73 24.75 20.06
C ILE A 310 1.27 25.17 19.99
N VAL A 311 0.45 24.41 19.26
CA VAL A 311 -0.96 24.69 19.03
C VAL A 311 -1.80 24.16 20.19
N ASN A 312 -1.63 22.88 20.52
CA ASN A 312 -2.32 22.22 21.62
C ASN A 312 -1.35 21.38 22.43
N ASP A 313 -1.41 21.55 23.74
CA ASP A 313 -0.84 20.62 24.71
C ASP A 313 -2.00 20.11 25.57
N THR A 314 -2.19 18.79 25.57
CA THR A 314 -3.25 18.16 26.38
C THR A 314 -2.72 17.86 27.78
N ASP A 315 -3.56 18.07 28.81
CA ASP A 315 -3.15 18.11 30.22
C ASP A 315 -2.46 16.85 30.78
N GLU A 316 -2.51 15.70 30.07
CA GLU A 316 -1.82 14.47 30.46
C GLU A 316 -0.48 14.23 29.72
N GLY A 317 -0.06 15.15 28.84
CA GLY A 317 1.17 15.04 28.05
C GLY A 317 1.18 13.88 27.05
N MET A 318 -0.01 13.36 26.70
CA MET A 318 -0.17 12.20 25.80
C MET A 318 -0.31 12.59 24.32
N SER A 319 -0.78 13.81 24.04
CA SER A 319 -0.78 14.39 22.69
C SER A 319 -0.27 15.82 22.71
N LEU A 320 0.61 16.11 21.75
CA LEU A 320 1.20 17.42 21.51
C LEU A 320 1.04 17.74 20.02
N ASP A 321 0.30 18.81 19.73
CA ASP A 321 0.17 19.35 18.39
C ASP A 321 1.02 20.61 18.28
N PHE A 322 1.95 20.62 17.33
CA PHE A 322 2.84 21.76 17.11
C PHE A 322 3.12 21.94 15.63
N ASP A 323 3.28 23.20 15.24
CA ASP A 323 3.63 23.63 13.90
C ASP A 323 5.14 23.84 13.80
N LEU A 324 5.72 23.34 12.72
CA LEU A 324 7.12 23.46 12.37
C LEU A 324 7.22 24.30 11.09
N ILE A 325 7.69 25.54 11.22
CA ILE A 325 7.77 26.51 10.14
C ILE A 325 9.20 26.56 9.61
N ASN A 326 9.35 26.64 8.28
CA ASN A 326 10.64 26.71 7.56
C ASN A 326 11.56 25.49 7.77
N VAL A 327 10.99 24.29 7.88
CA VAL A 327 11.74 23.02 7.97
C VAL A 327 11.37 22.10 6.83
N GLU A 328 12.38 21.46 6.24
CA GLU A 328 12.21 20.52 5.13
C GLU A 328 11.58 19.19 5.60
N ALA A 329 10.81 18.56 4.73
CA ALA A 329 10.13 17.29 5.02
C ALA A 329 11.05 16.16 5.53
N PRO A 330 12.30 15.98 5.03
CA PRO A 330 13.20 14.94 5.55
C PRO A 330 13.58 15.15 7.02
N ILE A 331 13.76 16.40 7.45
CA ILE A 331 14.13 16.76 8.83
C ILE A 331 12.94 16.55 9.75
N ALA A 332 11.75 17.00 9.37
CA ALA A 332 10.51 16.73 10.11
C ALA A 332 10.28 15.22 10.27
N ASN A 333 10.52 14.44 9.20
CA ASN A 333 10.39 12.99 9.20
C ASN A 333 11.45 12.27 10.06
N ALA A 334 12.56 12.92 10.40
CA ALA A 334 13.58 12.35 11.28
C ALA A 334 13.15 12.37 12.76
N LEU A 335 12.31 13.32 13.16
CA LEU A 335 11.87 13.50 14.55
C LEU A 335 11.13 12.28 15.12
N ARG A 336 10.52 11.43 14.29
CA ARG A 336 9.84 10.19 14.74
C ARG A 336 10.77 9.06 15.19
N ARG A 337 12.09 9.16 14.95
CA ARG A 337 13.04 8.05 15.15
C ARG A 337 13.67 8.07 16.54
N VAL A 338 12.84 7.89 17.58
CA VAL A 338 13.28 7.91 18.98
C VAL A 338 13.31 6.48 19.54
N PRO A 339 14.37 6.08 20.27
CA PRO A 339 14.47 4.75 20.87
C PRO A 339 13.61 4.61 22.13
N THR A 340 13.06 3.42 22.37
CA THR A 340 12.24 3.08 23.56
C THR A 340 12.61 1.71 24.15
N MET A 341 12.05 1.40 25.32
CA MET A 341 12.18 0.10 25.98
C MET A 341 10.93 -0.76 25.70
N ALA A 342 11.12 -2.01 25.27
CA ALA A 342 10.04 -2.97 25.08
C ALA A 342 10.51 -4.40 25.37
N PHE A 343 9.57 -5.33 25.62
CA PHE A 343 9.91 -6.74 25.83
C PHE A 343 10.45 -7.39 24.55
N GLU A 344 11.56 -8.11 24.70
CA GLU A 344 12.18 -8.82 23.58
C GLU A 344 12.38 -10.30 23.86
N LYS A 345 12.78 -10.66 25.08
CA LYS A 345 12.87 -12.05 25.50
C LYS A 345 11.89 -12.34 26.60
N ILE A 346 11.19 -13.46 26.47
CA ILE A 346 10.18 -13.90 27.42
C ILE A 346 10.51 -15.36 27.74
N TYR A 347 10.91 -15.60 28.98
CA TYR A 347 11.19 -16.90 29.54
C TYR A 347 9.90 -17.43 30.16
N LEU A 348 9.20 -18.30 29.43
CA LEU A 348 7.98 -18.95 29.90
C LEU A 348 8.35 -20.19 30.71
N TYR A 349 7.95 -20.23 31.98
CA TYR A 349 8.14 -21.42 32.82
C TYR A 349 6.92 -22.34 32.77
N GLN A 350 5.72 -21.74 32.73
CA GLN A 350 4.47 -22.47 32.71
C GLN A 350 3.42 -21.67 31.94
N ASN A 351 2.91 -22.21 30.84
CA ASN A 351 1.69 -21.72 30.19
C ASN A 351 0.71 -22.87 30.00
N THR A 352 -0.38 -22.84 30.75
CA THR A 352 -1.49 -23.79 30.61
C THR A 352 -2.76 -23.10 30.12
N SER A 353 -2.63 -21.87 29.64
CA SER A 353 -3.73 -21.11 29.06
C SER A 353 -4.12 -21.65 27.67
N VAL A 354 -5.21 -21.12 27.12
CA VAL A 354 -5.68 -21.47 25.77
C VAL A 354 -4.85 -20.77 24.69
N ILE A 355 -4.14 -19.69 25.03
CA ILE A 355 -3.36 -18.90 24.08
C ILE A 355 -2.01 -19.58 23.89
N GLN A 356 -1.64 -19.80 22.62
CA GLN A 356 -0.33 -20.35 22.24
C GLN A 356 0.81 -19.43 22.71
N ASP A 357 1.95 -20.03 23.03
CA ASP A 357 3.10 -19.35 23.61
C ASP A 357 3.59 -18.20 22.74
N GLU A 358 3.67 -18.41 21.42
CA GLU A 358 4.16 -17.41 20.47
C GLU A 358 3.22 -16.20 20.39
N VAL A 359 1.91 -16.46 20.41
CA VAL A 359 0.87 -15.42 20.37
C VAL A 359 0.87 -14.63 21.68
N LEU A 360 1.01 -15.32 22.82
CA LEU A 360 1.12 -14.67 24.12
C LEU A 360 2.38 -13.79 24.16
N CYS A 361 3.54 -14.33 23.79
CA CYS A 361 4.81 -13.61 23.75
C CYS A 361 4.76 -12.37 22.84
N HIS A 362 4.17 -12.50 21.65
CA HIS A 362 3.99 -11.37 20.74
C HIS A 362 3.12 -10.27 21.38
N ARG A 363 2.02 -10.62 22.05
CA ARG A 363 1.17 -9.64 22.76
C ARG A 363 1.91 -8.95 23.89
N LEU A 364 2.71 -9.69 24.66
CA LEU A 364 3.54 -9.11 25.72
C LEU A 364 4.54 -8.11 25.14
N GLY A 365 5.19 -8.45 24.02
CA GLY A 365 6.10 -7.57 23.29
C GLY A 365 5.55 -6.18 22.95
N LEU A 366 4.22 -6.06 22.79
CA LEU A 366 3.53 -4.83 22.42
C LEU A 366 3.11 -3.98 23.63
N LEU A 367 3.31 -4.45 24.86
CA LEU A 367 2.95 -3.68 26.06
C LEU A 367 3.92 -2.51 26.24
N PRO A 368 3.44 -1.25 26.27
CA PRO A 368 4.30 -0.09 26.45
C PRO A 368 4.81 -0.01 27.89
N ILE A 369 6.13 0.14 28.05
CA ILE A 369 6.79 0.21 29.36
C ILE A 369 7.08 1.67 29.69
N LYS A 370 6.63 2.13 30.86
CA LYS A 370 6.95 3.45 31.41
C LYS A 370 8.32 3.40 32.07
N VAL A 371 9.33 3.83 31.32
CA VAL A 371 10.70 3.99 31.81
C VAL A 371 11.45 4.96 30.90
N ASP A 372 12.41 5.70 31.44
CA ASP A 372 13.26 6.58 30.63
C ASP A 372 14.32 5.74 29.85
N PRO A 373 14.23 5.65 28.51
CA PRO A 373 15.16 4.86 27.72
C PRO A 373 16.59 5.45 27.72
N ARG A 374 16.79 6.71 28.13
CA ARG A 374 18.11 7.36 28.15
C ARG A 374 19.03 6.80 29.22
N LYS A 375 18.46 6.22 30.29
CA LYS A 375 19.21 5.59 31.39
C LYS A 375 19.79 4.22 31.03
N PHE A 376 19.37 3.64 29.90
CA PHE A 376 19.80 2.32 29.45
C PHE A 376 20.69 2.43 28.21
N LEU A 377 21.70 1.56 28.15
CA LEU A 377 22.54 1.38 26.98
C LEU A 377 21.85 0.47 25.96
N MET A 378 22.21 0.64 24.69
CA MET A 378 21.78 -0.31 23.65
C MET A 378 22.47 -1.67 23.88
N PRO A 379 21.79 -2.78 23.60
CA PRO A 379 22.40 -4.10 23.67
C PRO A 379 23.55 -4.21 22.65
N THR A 380 24.72 -4.70 23.08
CA THR A 380 25.92 -4.85 22.22
C THR A 380 25.82 -6.02 21.25
N GLU A 381 25.08 -7.05 21.63
CA GLU A 381 24.80 -8.23 20.81
C GLU A 381 23.30 -8.24 20.53
N LYS A 382 22.90 -8.58 19.29
CA LYS A 382 21.52 -9.01 19.09
C LYS A 382 21.34 -10.21 20.01
N VAL A 383 20.34 -10.17 20.87
CA VAL A 383 20.00 -11.30 21.75
C VAL A 383 19.41 -12.41 20.86
N ILE A 384 20.23 -12.97 20.01
CA ILE A 384 19.98 -14.24 19.34
C ILE A 384 20.18 -15.25 20.46
N GLY A 385 19.27 -16.21 20.62
CA GLY A 385 19.39 -17.29 21.61
C GLY A 385 20.55 -18.25 21.29
N ILE A 386 21.61 -17.75 20.67
CA ILE A 386 22.72 -18.50 20.15
C ILE A 386 23.94 -17.77 20.69
N ASN A 387 24.62 -18.39 21.64
CA ASN A 387 25.93 -17.94 22.09
C ASN A 387 26.87 -17.81 20.87
N GLU A 388 28.04 -17.20 21.04
CA GLU A 388 29.15 -17.25 20.08
C GLU A 388 29.53 -18.69 19.63
N HIS A 389 28.96 -19.72 20.26
CA HIS A 389 29.16 -21.14 20.01
C HIS A 389 27.97 -21.90 19.39
N GLY A 390 26.88 -21.23 19.00
CA GLY A 390 25.83 -21.94 18.26
C GLY A 390 24.79 -22.71 19.10
N VAL A 391 24.80 -22.56 20.43
CA VAL A 391 23.98 -23.37 21.35
C VAL A 391 22.78 -22.56 21.87
N ASP A 392 21.58 -23.13 21.68
CA ASP A 392 20.33 -22.70 22.31
C ASP A 392 20.51 -22.87 23.83
N CYS A 393 20.63 -21.77 24.57
CA CYS A 393 20.72 -21.86 26.02
C CYS A 393 19.31 -21.98 26.59
N ASP A 394 18.96 -23.17 27.07
CA ASP A 394 17.77 -23.43 27.88
C ASP A 394 17.76 -22.66 29.23
N GLU A 395 18.83 -21.90 29.53
CA GLU A 395 19.00 -21.17 30.79
C GLU A 395 18.79 -19.66 30.62
N GLU A 396 17.97 -19.08 31.51
CA GLU A 396 17.79 -17.64 31.59
C GLU A 396 19.12 -16.96 31.97
N PRO A 397 19.69 -16.08 31.11
CA PRO A 397 20.94 -15.39 31.40
C PRO A 397 20.74 -14.41 32.55
N GLN A 398 21.80 -14.19 33.33
CA GLN A 398 21.75 -13.16 34.37
C GLN A 398 21.50 -11.79 33.74
N PRO A 399 20.47 -11.05 34.18
CA PRO A 399 20.13 -9.76 33.61
C PRO A 399 21.21 -8.72 33.92
N ASP A 400 21.68 -8.02 32.89
CA ASP A 400 22.61 -6.89 33.04
C ASP A 400 21.84 -5.65 33.54
N PRO A 401 22.19 -5.08 34.71
CA PRO A 401 21.47 -3.95 35.31
C PRO A 401 21.54 -2.67 34.47
N THR A 402 22.50 -2.55 33.55
CA THR A 402 22.69 -1.33 32.74
C THR A 402 21.91 -1.33 31.41
N ARG A 403 21.44 -2.52 30.98
CA ARG A 403 20.85 -2.74 29.65
C ARG A 403 19.45 -3.34 29.70
N ASN A 404 19.20 -4.19 30.69
CA ASN A 404 17.99 -5.00 30.75
C ASN A 404 17.11 -4.56 31.91
N LEU A 405 15.81 -4.80 31.74
CA LEU A 405 14.82 -4.59 32.77
C LEU A 405 13.87 -5.78 32.80
N VAL A 406 13.68 -6.38 33.98
CA VAL A 406 12.98 -7.66 34.12
C VAL A 406 11.63 -7.47 34.78
N PHE A 407 10.58 -8.05 34.20
CA PHE A 407 9.27 -8.16 34.81
C PHE A 407 8.85 -9.62 34.95
N ASN A 408 8.25 -9.95 36.08
CA ASN A 408 7.65 -11.25 36.33
C ASN A 408 6.13 -11.17 36.25
N ILE A 409 5.54 -12.19 35.64
CA ILE A 409 4.10 -12.46 35.69
C ILE A 409 3.89 -13.86 36.27
N ASN A 410 3.09 -13.95 37.33
CA ASN A 410 2.67 -15.23 37.91
C ASN A 410 1.19 -15.12 38.30
N VAL A 411 0.31 -15.70 37.48
CA VAL A 411 -1.14 -15.64 37.66
C VAL A 411 -1.74 -17.03 37.54
N THR A 412 -2.49 -17.43 38.57
CA THR A 412 -3.23 -18.70 38.61
C THR A 412 -4.71 -18.43 38.75
N CYS A 413 -5.53 -18.98 37.85
CA CYS A 413 -6.98 -18.82 37.94
C CYS A 413 -7.59 -19.88 38.87
N THR A 414 -8.38 -19.42 39.84
CA THR A 414 -9.08 -20.30 40.79
C THR A 414 -10.58 -20.05 40.76
N ARG A 415 -11.36 -21.06 41.12
CA ARG A 415 -12.83 -20.95 41.18
C ARG A 415 -13.24 -20.24 42.47
N ASN A 416 -14.07 -19.22 42.36
CA ASN A 416 -14.64 -18.52 43.51
C ASN A 416 -15.71 -19.40 44.16
N ARG A 417 -15.46 -19.82 45.40
CA ARG A 417 -16.41 -20.65 46.17
C ARG A 417 -17.60 -19.85 46.72
N ASN A 418 -17.47 -18.52 46.78
CA ASN A 418 -18.48 -17.61 47.32
C ASN A 418 -19.35 -16.98 46.22
N ALA A 419 -19.27 -17.48 44.98
CA ALA A 419 -20.04 -16.94 43.87
C ALA A 419 -21.55 -17.21 44.06
N PRO A 420 -22.43 -16.21 43.83
CA PRO A 420 -23.87 -16.42 43.91
C PRO A 420 -24.31 -17.45 42.86
N SER A 421 -25.31 -18.26 43.19
CA SER A 421 -25.84 -19.30 42.29
C SER A 421 -26.45 -18.74 40.99
N THR A 422 -26.77 -17.44 40.96
CA THR A 422 -27.28 -16.69 39.79
C THR A 422 -26.17 -16.03 38.96
N ALA A 423 -24.90 -16.09 39.37
CA ALA A 423 -23.81 -15.43 38.65
C ALA A 423 -23.56 -16.07 37.29
N THR A 424 -23.75 -15.30 36.21
CA THR A 424 -23.38 -15.71 34.84
C THR A 424 -22.01 -15.18 34.44
N GLU A 425 -21.57 -14.08 35.06
CA GLU A 425 -20.37 -13.36 34.68
C GLU A 425 -19.06 -14.05 35.14
N PRO A 426 -18.08 -14.26 34.24
CA PRO A 426 -16.83 -14.93 34.58
C PRO A 426 -16.00 -14.27 35.69
N HIS A 427 -16.13 -12.95 35.89
CA HIS A 427 -15.41 -12.23 36.93
C HIS A 427 -15.99 -12.47 38.33
N GLN A 428 -17.26 -12.88 38.42
CA GLN A 428 -17.92 -13.24 39.69
C GLN A 428 -17.66 -14.71 40.04
N LEU A 429 -17.63 -15.57 39.01
CA LEU A 429 -17.44 -17.02 39.14
C LEU A 429 -15.99 -17.44 39.43
N TYR A 430 -15.02 -16.65 38.99
CA TYR A 430 -13.61 -17.03 39.00
C TYR A 430 -12.74 -15.87 39.48
N HIS A 431 -11.73 -16.19 40.31
CA HIS A 431 -10.67 -15.25 40.65
C HIS A 431 -9.62 -15.23 39.53
N GLN A 432 -9.17 -14.03 39.17
CA GLN A 432 -8.12 -13.80 38.17
C GLN A 432 -8.39 -14.50 36.81
N SER A 433 -9.64 -14.54 36.38
CA SER A 433 -10.02 -15.09 35.06
C SER A 433 -9.58 -14.23 33.89
N SER A 434 -9.40 -12.92 34.10
CA SER A 434 -8.85 -12.00 33.11
C SER A 434 -7.50 -11.49 33.63
N VAL A 435 -6.46 -11.75 32.86
CA VAL A 435 -5.08 -11.33 33.14
C VAL A 435 -4.88 -9.97 32.49
N TYR A 436 -4.60 -8.95 33.30
CA TYR A 436 -4.36 -7.58 32.86
C TYR A 436 -2.88 -7.22 32.99
N SER A 437 -2.47 -6.13 32.34
CA SER A 437 -1.10 -5.59 32.42
C SER A 437 -0.66 -5.20 33.83
N ARG A 438 -1.57 -4.84 34.75
CA ARG A 438 -1.23 -4.64 36.18
C ARG A 438 -0.67 -5.88 36.90
N SER A 439 -0.81 -7.07 36.32
CA SER A 439 -0.30 -8.30 36.92
C SER A 439 1.23 -8.43 36.80
N PHE A 440 1.87 -7.60 35.97
CA PHE A 440 3.32 -7.58 35.81
C PHE A 440 3.99 -6.87 36.98
N LYS A 441 4.97 -7.55 37.58
CA LYS A 441 5.77 -7.01 38.68
C LYS A 441 7.19 -6.81 38.22
N TRP A 442 7.71 -5.60 38.34
CA TRP A 442 9.11 -5.32 38.08
C TRP A 442 10.00 -5.98 39.14
N ILE A 443 11.07 -6.65 38.69
CA ILE A 443 12.11 -7.21 39.56
C ILE A 443 13.37 -6.36 39.34
N PRO A 444 13.82 -5.59 40.35
CA PRO A 444 15.04 -4.81 40.23
C PRO A 444 16.29 -5.71 40.14
N CYS A 445 17.21 -5.37 39.26
CA CYS A 445 18.49 -6.05 39.11
C CYS A 445 19.64 -5.14 39.58
N GLY A 446 20.53 -5.63 40.46
CA GLY A 446 21.65 -4.85 40.99
C GLY A 446 21.20 -3.55 41.66
N ASP A 447 21.80 -2.42 41.26
CA ASP A 447 21.57 -1.09 41.86
C ASP A 447 20.31 -0.39 41.33
N GLN A 448 19.52 -1.03 40.46
CA GLN A 448 18.31 -0.43 39.88
C GLN A 448 17.26 -0.07 40.93
N ALA A 449 17.20 -0.81 42.05
CA ALA A 449 16.27 -0.52 43.13
C ALA A 449 16.48 0.88 43.73
N GLU A 450 17.73 1.33 43.81
CA GLU A 450 18.08 2.66 44.30
C GLU A 450 17.92 3.73 43.20
N GLN A 451 18.35 3.41 41.97
CA GLN A 451 18.28 4.33 40.83
C GLN A 451 16.85 4.75 40.46
N PHE A 452 15.89 3.84 40.63
CA PHE A 452 14.49 4.04 40.27
C PHE A 452 13.55 4.13 41.49
N ALA A 453 14.09 4.46 42.67
CA ALA A 453 13.28 4.60 43.88
C ALA A 453 12.19 5.69 43.78
N SER A 454 12.41 6.73 42.97
CA SER A 454 11.48 7.84 42.80
C SER A 454 10.34 7.57 41.81
N ASP A 455 10.62 6.88 40.70
CA ASP A 455 9.61 6.45 39.71
C ASP A 455 9.95 5.03 39.24
N PRO A 456 9.32 4.01 39.84
CA PRO A 456 9.61 2.62 39.53
C PRO A 456 9.07 2.25 38.13
N PRO A 457 9.83 1.46 37.36
CA PRO A 457 9.40 0.94 36.07
C PRO A 457 8.08 0.17 36.18
N ARG A 458 7.12 0.53 35.33
CA ARG A 458 5.82 -0.15 35.24
C ARG A 458 5.31 -0.17 33.81
N ILE A 459 4.27 -0.95 33.53
CA ILE A 459 3.55 -0.85 32.26
C ILE A 459 2.75 0.46 32.27
N VAL A 460 2.65 1.14 31.12
CA VAL A 460 1.99 2.47 31.04
C VAL A 460 0.51 2.36 31.44
N PHE A 461 -0.19 1.38 30.89
CA PHE A 461 -1.61 1.16 31.11
C PHE A 461 -1.83 -0.12 31.94
N ASP A 462 -2.67 -0.05 32.96
CA ASP A 462 -2.91 -1.14 33.92
C ASP A 462 -4.06 -2.09 33.52
N ASP A 463 -4.83 -1.72 32.50
CA ASP A 463 -6.08 -2.33 32.08
C ASP A 463 -6.01 -3.07 30.73
N ILE A 464 -4.82 -3.20 30.14
CA ILE A 464 -4.64 -3.95 28.90
C ILE A 464 -4.86 -5.44 29.18
N LEU A 465 -5.84 -6.02 28.50
CA LEU A 465 -6.12 -7.46 28.59
C LEU A 465 -5.04 -8.26 27.85
N VAL A 466 -4.35 -9.13 28.58
CA VAL A 466 -3.30 -9.99 28.07
C VAL A 466 -3.85 -11.37 27.71
N ALA A 467 -4.50 -12.04 28.65
CA ALA A 467 -5.02 -13.39 28.49
C ALA A 467 -6.30 -13.60 29.30
N LYS A 468 -7.10 -14.60 28.90
CA LYS A 468 -8.25 -15.08 29.68
C LYS A 468 -7.99 -16.52 30.10
N LEU A 469 -8.14 -16.79 31.39
CA LEU A 469 -7.91 -18.09 32.01
C LEU A 469 -9.22 -18.74 32.47
N ARG A 470 -9.14 -20.04 32.74
CA ARG A 470 -10.14 -20.84 33.42
C ARG A 470 -9.53 -21.53 34.65
N PRO A 471 -10.34 -21.96 35.63
CA PRO A 471 -9.83 -22.56 36.85
C PRO A 471 -8.88 -23.72 36.58
N GLY A 472 -7.71 -23.69 37.22
CA GLY A 472 -6.65 -24.68 37.03
C GLY A 472 -5.60 -24.29 35.98
N GLN A 473 -5.82 -23.22 35.23
CA GLN A 473 -4.82 -22.65 34.33
C GLN A 473 -3.96 -21.60 35.05
N GLN A 474 -2.69 -21.56 34.67
CA GLN A 474 -1.65 -20.69 35.18
C GLN A 474 -0.77 -20.18 34.03
N ILE A 475 -0.30 -18.94 34.18
CA ILE A 475 0.75 -18.33 33.37
C ILE A 475 1.87 -17.88 34.32
N GLU A 476 3.09 -18.34 34.06
CA GLU A 476 4.30 -17.94 34.76
C GLU A 476 5.42 -17.63 33.76
N ALA A 477 5.92 -16.40 33.78
CA ALA A 477 6.96 -15.95 32.85
C ALA A 477 7.82 -14.81 33.41
N ASN A 478 9.08 -14.76 32.98
CA ASN A 478 9.97 -13.60 33.13
C ASN A 478 10.15 -12.91 31.78
N CYS A 479 9.89 -11.61 31.73
CA CYS A 479 9.97 -10.78 30.53
C CYS A 479 11.14 -9.81 30.65
N HIS A 480 12.11 -9.92 29.75
CA HIS A 480 13.27 -9.05 29.66
C HIS A 480 13.00 -7.97 28.61
N ALA A 481 13.00 -6.73 29.07
CA ALA A 481 12.92 -5.54 28.24
C ALA A 481 14.30 -5.00 27.91
N VAL A 482 14.47 -4.60 26.66
CA VAL A 482 15.70 -4.01 26.14
C VAL A 482 15.39 -2.73 25.40
N LYS A 483 16.43 -1.92 25.20
CA LYS A 483 16.34 -0.69 24.40
C LYS A 483 16.41 -1.03 22.92
N GLY A 484 15.45 -0.55 22.15
CA GLY A 484 15.39 -0.75 20.69
C GLY A 484 14.93 0.49 19.94
N ILE A 485 14.91 0.39 18.61
CA ILE A 485 14.51 1.47 17.70
C ILE A 485 13.31 1.00 16.89
N GLY A 486 12.30 1.86 16.70
CA GLY A 486 11.09 1.53 15.93
C GLY A 486 11.31 1.06 14.49
N ARG A 487 12.50 1.30 13.92
CA ARG A 487 12.92 0.75 12.61
C ARG A 487 13.09 -0.76 12.63
N ASP A 488 13.55 -1.32 13.76
CA ASP A 488 13.79 -2.76 13.91
C ASP A 488 12.48 -3.51 14.12
N HIS A 489 11.63 -2.99 15.00
CA HIS A 489 10.28 -3.51 15.22
C HIS A 489 9.33 -2.41 15.68
N ALA A 490 8.07 -2.46 15.23
CA ALA A 490 7.05 -1.44 15.54
C ALA A 490 6.77 -1.30 17.05
N LYS A 491 7.02 -2.35 17.84
CA LYS A 491 6.94 -2.32 19.32
C LYS A 491 7.84 -1.29 19.98
N PHE A 492 8.91 -0.87 19.31
CA PHE A 492 9.83 0.17 19.77
C PHE A 492 9.43 1.57 19.26
N SER A 493 8.27 1.73 18.62
CA SER A 493 7.75 3.05 18.27
C SER A 493 7.25 3.75 19.55
N PRO A 494 7.79 4.94 19.91
CA PRO A 494 7.27 5.72 21.04
C PRO A 494 5.93 6.37 20.76
N VAL A 495 5.63 6.56 19.47
CA VAL A 495 4.46 7.29 19.00
C VAL A 495 3.43 6.32 18.47
N ALA A 496 2.15 6.54 18.80
CA ALA A 496 1.05 5.78 18.23
C ALA A 496 0.89 6.11 16.73
N THR A 497 0.86 7.40 16.41
CA THR A 497 0.94 7.92 15.03
C THR A 497 1.57 9.30 15.08
N ALA A 498 2.68 9.49 14.40
CA ALA A 498 3.27 10.80 14.16
C ALA A 498 3.15 11.11 12.67
N SER A 499 2.25 12.03 12.35
CA SER A 499 2.03 12.54 11.00
C SER A 499 2.18 14.06 11.01
N TYR A 500 2.72 14.61 9.94
CA TYR A 500 2.67 16.04 9.69
C TYR A 500 1.73 16.32 8.53
N ARG A 501 1.15 17.51 8.53
CA ARG A 501 0.33 18.03 7.44
C ARG A 501 0.87 19.39 7.06
N LEU A 502 0.99 19.64 5.76
CA LEU A 502 1.33 20.98 5.28
C LEU A 502 0.14 21.92 5.49
N LEU A 503 0.42 23.13 5.96
CA LEU A 503 -0.60 24.14 6.22
C LEU A 503 -1.33 24.51 4.91
N PRO A 504 -2.63 24.23 4.78
CA PRO A 504 -3.38 24.55 3.57
C PRO A 504 -3.64 26.06 3.49
N THR A 505 -3.26 26.69 2.38
CA THR A 505 -3.59 28.10 2.11
C THR A 505 -4.63 28.18 1.00
N ILE A 506 -5.84 28.63 1.32
CA ILE A 506 -6.94 28.78 0.35
C ILE A 506 -7.04 30.24 -0.07
N ARG A 507 -6.81 30.52 -1.36
CA ARG A 507 -6.93 31.86 -1.94
C ARG A 507 -8.16 31.93 -2.84
N LEU A 508 -9.07 32.86 -2.53
CA LEU A 508 -10.20 33.16 -3.41
C LEU A 508 -9.73 34.07 -4.55
N LEU A 509 -9.80 33.57 -5.79
CA LEU A 509 -9.39 34.33 -6.99
C LEU A 509 -10.36 35.48 -7.33
N SER A 510 -11.61 35.37 -6.88
CA SER A 510 -12.64 36.39 -7.08
C SER A 510 -13.61 36.43 -5.91
N GLU A 511 -14.34 37.53 -5.76
CA GLU A 511 -15.37 37.67 -4.73
C GLU A 511 -16.57 36.76 -5.07
N VAL A 512 -16.88 35.81 -4.18
CA VAL A 512 -18.05 34.92 -4.30
C VAL A 512 -19.17 35.44 -3.40
N ARG A 513 -20.39 35.61 -3.95
CA ARG A 513 -21.54 36.21 -3.23
C ARG A 513 -22.81 35.37 -3.39
N GLY A 514 -23.79 35.61 -2.51
CA GLY A 514 -25.12 35.00 -2.56
C GLY A 514 -25.10 33.48 -2.38
N GLU A 515 -25.96 32.77 -3.10
CA GLU A 515 -26.08 31.30 -3.04
C GLU A 515 -24.78 30.56 -3.37
N ALA A 516 -23.93 31.13 -4.23
CA ALA A 516 -22.63 30.55 -4.55
C ALA A 516 -21.68 30.54 -3.34
N ALA A 517 -21.77 31.54 -2.45
CA ALA A 517 -20.95 31.60 -1.25
C ALA A 517 -21.41 30.56 -0.20
N VAL A 518 -22.72 30.32 -0.12
CA VAL A 518 -23.30 29.28 0.74
C VAL A 518 -22.84 27.90 0.27
N ARG A 519 -23.01 27.59 -1.02
CA ARG A 519 -22.50 26.33 -1.61
C ARG A 519 -21.00 26.17 -1.43
N LEU A 520 -20.24 27.25 -1.57
CA LEU A 520 -18.80 27.23 -1.37
C LEU A 520 -18.45 26.91 0.08
N LYS A 521 -19.13 27.49 1.08
CA LYS A 521 -18.94 27.15 2.50
C LYS A 521 -19.26 25.68 2.78
N GLU A 522 -20.33 25.14 2.21
CA GLU A 522 -20.73 23.73 2.37
C GLU A 522 -19.72 22.74 1.77
N SER A 523 -18.94 23.16 0.78
CA SER A 523 -17.89 22.34 0.17
C SER A 523 -16.63 22.18 1.05
N PHE A 524 -16.48 22.94 2.13
CA PHE A 524 -15.33 22.86 3.04
C PHE A 524 -15.76 22.42 4.44
N SER A 525 -14.79 21.94 5.23
CA SER A 525 -15.01 21.62 6.64
C SER A 525 -15.51 22.85 7.42
N GLU A 526 -16.29 22.60 8.47
CA GLU A 526 -16.77 23.66 9.35
C GLU A 526 -15.60 24.48 9.92
N GLY A 527 -15.76 25.81 9.95
CA GLY A 527 -14.74 26.74 10.44
C GLY A 527 -13.68 27.15 9.41
N VAL A 528 -13.63 26.55 8.21
CA VAL A 528 -12.65 26.94 7.17
C VAL A 528 -13.08 28.23 6.45
N ILE A 529 -14.37 28.37 6.13
CA ILE A 529 -14.92 29.54 5.42
C ILE A 529 -16.10 30.12 6.19
N GLU A 530 -16.04 31.43 6.45
CA GLU A 530 -17.09 32.19 7.11
C GLU A 530 -17.78 33.14 6.13
N LEU A 531 -19.12 33.25 6.24
CA LEU A 531 -19.90 34.20 5.47
C LEU A 531 -19.96 35.52 6.23
N LYS A 532 -19.38 36.57 5.66
CA LYS A 532 -19.49 37.92 6.20
C LYS A 532 -20.61 38.66 5.47
N GLU A 533 -21.64 39.09 6.20
CA GLU A 533 -22.64 40.01 5.65
C GLU A 533 -21.97 41.37 5.40
N ARG A 534 -22.09 41.88 4.16
CA ARG A 534 -21.71 43.26 3.85
C ARG A 534 -22.88 44.15 4.22
N ASP A 535 -22.78 44.82 5.36
CA ASP A 535 -23.64 45.97 5.66
C ASP A 535 -23.35 47.07 4.64
N VAL A 536 -24.35 47.41 3.81
CA VAL A 536 -24.27 48.59 2.94
C VAL A 536 -24.53 49.81 3.81
N SER A 537 -23.46 50.50 4.24
CA SER A 537 -23.60 51.77 4.94
C SER A 537 -23.84 52.91 3.95
N VAL A 538 -25.06 53.44 3.95
CA VAL A 538 -25.40 54.68 3.23
C VAL A 538 -25.41 55.82 4.24
N GLU A 539 -24.32 56.59 4.29
CA GLU A 539 -24.24 57.80 5.09
C GLU A 539 -24.83 58.97 4.29
N SER A 540 -25.97 59.48 4.76
CA SER A 540 -26.56 60.67 4.19
C SER A 540 -25.87 61.92 4.73
N THR A 541 -25.64 62.91 3.86
CA THR A 541 -25.20 64.26 4.25
C THR A 541 -26.30 65.07 4.97
N GLY A 542 -27.46 64.46 5.24
CA GLY A 542 -28.58 65.05 5.96
C GLY A 542 -29.68 65.65 5.08
N ALA A 543 -29.48 65.69 3.76
CA ALA A 543 -30.47 66.24 2.82
C ALA A 543 -31.71 65.33 2.65
N LEU A 544 -31.51 64.01 2.70
CA LEU A 544 -32.56 62.99 2.58
C LEU A 544 -32.25 61.84 3.54
N LYS A 545 -33.23 61.03 3.93
CA LYS A 545 -32.93 59.82 4.72
C LYS A 545 -32.18 58.81 3.86
N SER A 546 -31.23 58.07 4.44
CA SER A 546 -30.42 57.07 3.73
C SER A 546 -31.27 56.05 2.95
N ALA A 547 -32.42 55.65 3.51
CA ALA A 547 -33.36 54.75 2.83
C ALA A 547 -34.02 55.38 1.60
N GLU A 548 -34.37 56.67 1.66
CA GLU A 548 -35.00 57.40 0.53
C GLU A 548 -33.99 57.63 -0.61
N LEU A 549 -32.72 57.87 -0.28
CA LEU A 549 -31.63 57.98 -1.27
C LEU A 549 -31.49 56.72 -2.11
N VAL A 550 -31.55 55.54 -1.48
CA VAL A 550 -31.45 54.25 -2.18
C VAL A 550 -32.67 54.04 -3.08
N VAL A 551 -33.88 54.33 -2.59
CA VAL A 551 -35.12 54.20 -3.38
C VAL A 551 -35.08 55.12 -4.60
N GLU A 552 -34.61 56.35 -4.45
CA GLU A 552 -34.60 57.31 -5.56
C GLU A 552 -33.50 56.98 -6.58
N ALA A 553 -32.35 56.45 -6.13
CA ALA A 553 -31.33 55.92 -7.02
C ALA A 553 -31.85 54.76 -7.88
N CYS A 554 -32.69 53.87 -7.31
CA CYS A 554 -33.32 52.79 -8.06
C CYS A 554 -34.30 53.31 -9.13
N LYS A 555 -35.15 54.30 -8.81
CA LYS A 555 -36.09 54.88 -9.80
C LYS A 555 -35.38 55.53 -10.98
N VAL A 556 -34.32 56.29 -10.73
CA VAL A 556 -33.52 56.92 -11.78
C VAL A 556 -32.90 55.87 -12.71
N MET A 557 -32.52 54.71 -12.17
CA MET A 557 -32.01 53.61 -12.98
C MET A 557 -33.09 52.98 -13.86
N GLU A 558 -34.30 52.75 -13.31
CA GLU A 558 -35.44 52.25 -14.08
C GLU A 558 -35.83 53.18 -15.23
N GLU A 559 -35.87 54.49 -14.99
CA GLU A 559 -36.16 55.49 -16.04
C GLU A 559 -35.12 55.45 -17.16
N LYS A 560 -33.82 55.38 -16.82
CA LYS A 560 -32.75 55.26 -17.80
C LYS A 560 -32.86 53.97 -18.61
N CYS A 561 -33.16 52.84 -17.97
CA CYS A 561 -33.38 51.57 -18.66
C CYS A 561 -34.61 51.60 -19.57
N SER A 562 -35.71 52.25 -19.15
CA SER A 562 -36.90 52.43 -19.97
C SER A 562 -36.63 53.30 -21.20
N SER A 563 -35.90 54.41 -21.01
CA SER A 563 -35.46 55.27 -22.11
C SER A 563 -34.59 54.52 -23.11
N LEU A 564 -33.63 53.72 -22.64
CA LEU A 564 -32.76 52.91 -23.48
C LEU A 564 -33.57 51.87 -24.29
N ARG A 565 -34.53 51.19 -23.64
CA ARG A 565 -35.44 50.25 -24.31
C ARG A 565 -36.24 50.93 -25.42
N LYS A 566 -36.77 52.14 -25.18
CA LYS A 566 -37.52 52.90 -26.19
C LYS A 566 -36.65 53.29 -27.38
N GLN A 567 -35.40 53.70 -27.13
CA GLN A 567 -34.44 54.02 -28.19
C GLN A 567 -34.11 52.78 -29.03
N ILE A 568 -33.84 51.64 -28.40
CA ILE A 568 -33.58 50.37 -29.10
C ILE A 568 -34.79 49.95 -29.94
N ALA A 569 -36.01 50.06 -29.40
CA ALA A 569 -37.24 49.74 -30.14
C ALA A 569 -37.47 50.68 -31.34
N ALA A 570 -37.14 51.96 -31.22
CA ALA A 570 -37.24 52.92 -32.31
C ALA A 570 -36.26 52.63 -33.45
N VAL A 571 -35.04 52.18 -33.13
CA VAL A 571 -34.04 51.77 -34.14
C VAL A 571 -34.48 50.49 -34.86
N LEU A 572 -35.04 49.52 -34.15
CA LEU A 572 -35.53 48.27 -34.76
C LEU A 572 -36.70 48.52 -35.73
N ASN A 573 -37.61 49.43 -35.41
CA ASN A 573 -38.77 49.74 -36.27
C ASN A 573 -38.43 50.58 -37.52
N GLN A 574 -37.25 51.21 -37.59
CA GLN A 574 -36.80 51.94 -38.79
C GLN A 574 -36.16 51.04 -39.85
N GLY A 575 -35.95 49.74 -39.55
CA GLY A 575 -35.38 48.78 -40.50
C GLY A 575 -36.39 48.05 -41.41
N GLU A 576 -37.70 48.25 -41.21
CA GLU A 576 -38.76 47.57 -41.97
C GLU A 576 -39.51 48.47 -42.99
N ALA A 577 -39.04 49.70 -43.23
CA ALA A 577 -39.53 50.60 -44.27
C ALA A 577 -38.41 50.90 -45.29
#